data_AF-A0A0M2PYR8-F1
#
_entry.id   AF-A0A0M2PYR8-F1
#
_cell.length_a   1.000
_cell.length_b   1.000
_cell.length_c   1.000
_cell.angle_alpha   90.00
_cell.angle_beta   90.00
_cell.angle_gamma   90.00
#
_symmetry.space_group_name_H-M   'P 1'
#
loop_
_entity.id
_entity.type
_entity.pdbx_description
1 polymer ?
#
loop_
_entity_poly.entity_id
_entity_poly.type
_entity_poly.pdbx_seq_one_letter_code
_entity_poly.pdbx_strand_id
1 'polypeptide(L)'
;MLIPFFEVYTVVSTLTTADTQIPVASPKGDRIAVLLMGYGEVENYEDFANYNEQALNLLTAKFAPVPTWVYPPLAKLLAAFDLHEWSHQHGQFISPHNAIFEQQRAGVETKLQETWGDRVQVFKAFNFCQPFLPDQVLEEIKAQGFSKILIYPLLVVDSIFTSGIALEQVNQALARATEEEHWVQGVRYIPSFYNEPDYINLLVQLVEEAVDQKLA
;
A
#
# COMPACT_ATOMS: atom_id res chain seq x y z
N MET A 1 7.39 0.74 -26.75
CA MET A 1 7.83 -0.65 -26.65
C MET A 1 7.18 -1.22 -25.39
N LEU A 2 6.03 -1.88 -25.55
CA LEU A 2 5.19 -2.38 -24.47
C LEU A 2 5.77 -3.71 -23.98
N ILE A 3 6.15 -3.79 -22.71
CA ILE A 3 6.48 -5.07 -22.06
C ILE A 3 5.15 -5.74 -21.70
N PRO A 4 4.90 -7.01 -22.09
CA PRO A 4 3.63 -7.68 -21.85
C PRO A 4 3.44 -7.98 -20.36
N PHE A 5 2.31 -7.53 -19.82
CA PHE A 5 1.91 -7.55 -18.39
C PHE A 5 1.58 -8.96 -17.84
N PHE A 6 1.80 -10.03 -18.61
CA PHE A 6 1.28 -11.37 -18.30
C PHE A 6 2.24 -12.30 -17.53
N GLU A 7 3.49 -11.90 -17.26
CA GLU A 7 4.49 -12.82 -16.71
C GLU A 7 4.65 -12.78 -15.18
N VAL A 8 3.83 -12.02 -14.44
CA VAL A 8 3.95 -11.87 -12.97
C VAL A 8 3.15 -12.93 -12.18
N TYR A 9 2.31 -13.72 -12.83
CA TYR A 9 1.38 -14.64 -12.17
C TYR A 9 1.75 -16.12 -12.35
N THR A 10 2.91 -16.58 -11.87
CA THR A 10 3.08 -18.03 -11.64
C THR A 10 4.06 -18.31 -10.50
N VAL A 11 3.56 -18.26 -9.26
CA VAL A 11 4.04 -19.15 -8.19
C VAL A 11 2.84 -19.51 -7.31
N VAL A 12 2.10 -20.56 -7.69
CA VAL A 12 1.14 -21.22 -6.78
C VAL A 12 1.98 -22.10 -5.86
N SER A 13 2.07 -21.75 -4.58
CA SER A 13 2.68 -22.62 -3.56
C SER A 13 1.59 -23.49 -2.93
N THR A 14 1.67 -24.79 -3.17
CA THR A 14 0.91 -25.82 -2.46
C THR A 14 1.35 -25.86 -0.99
N LEU A 15 0.47 -25.49 -0.08
CA LEU A 15 0.69 -25.63 1.36
C LEU A 15 0.65 -27.12 1.74
N THR A 16 1.80 -27.65 2.18
CA THR A 16 1.86 -28.91 2.92
C THR A 16 1.98 -28.58 4.40
N THR A 17 1.11 -29.16 5.21
CA THR A 17 1.03 -28.97 6.66
C THR A 17 2.36 -29.37 7.32
N ALA A 18 2.99 -28.47 8.06
CA ALA A 18 4.18 -28.76 8.87
C ALA A 18 3.94 -28.37 10.33
N ASP A 19 4.44 -29.23 11.22
CA ASP A 19 4.15 -29.33 12.64
C ASP A 19 4.33 -28.04 13.46
N THR A 20 3.46 -27.92 14.47
CA THR A 20 3.45 -26.85 15.46
C THR A 20 4.64 -26.97 16.41
N GLN A 21 5.68 -26.16 16.19
CA GLN A 21 6.76 -25.94 17.16
C GLN A 21 6.78 -24.48 17.64
N ILE A 22 6.84 -24.34 18.97
CA ILE A 22 6.86 -23.08 19.75
C ILE A 22 7.97 -22.14 19.24
N PRO A 23 7.76 -20.80 19.17
CA PRO A 23 8.68 -19.94 18.45
C PRO A 23 9.97 -19.72 19.26
N VAL A 24 11.05 -20.31 18.77
CA VAL A 24 12.42 -19.87 19.05
C VAL A 24 12.64 -18.58 18.27
N ALA A 25 13.13 -17.53 18.93
CA ALA A 25 13.48 -16.26 18.30
C ALA A 25 14.28 -16.51 17.02
N SER A 26 13.76 -16.05 15.89
CA SER A 26 14.33 -16.41 14.60
C SER A 26 15.68 -15.71 14.38
N PRO A 27 16.64 -16.35 13.68
CA PRO A 27 17.86 -15.67 13.26
C PRO A 27 17.49 -14.38 12.54
N LYS A 28 18.21 -13.28 12.79
CA LYS A 28 17.89 -11.94 12.25
C LYS A 28 17.62 -11.91 10.73
N GLY A 29 18.20 -12.84 9.95
CA GLY A 29 18.02 -12.94 8.49
C GLY A 29 16.77 -13.66 7.98
N ASP A 30 15.92 -14.21 8.87
CA ASP A 30 14.70 -14.93 8.46
C ASP A 30 13.40 -14.17 8.70
N ARG A 31 13.48 -12.94 9.23
CA ARG A 31 12.31 -12.09 9.42
C ARG A 31 11.82 -11.50 8.10
N ILE A 32 10.51 -11.36 7.98
CA ILE A 32 9.82 -10.82 6.80
C ILE A 32 9.21 -9.47 7.15
N ALA A 33 9.57 -8.45 6.38
CA ALA A 33 8.89 -7.16 6.39
C ALA A 33 7.67 -7.24 5.47
N VAL A 34 6.48 -7.09 6.03
CA VAL A 34 5.23 -6.99 5.26
C VAL A 34 4.98 -5.52 4.96
N LEU A 35 5.28 -5.10 3.73
CA LEU A 35 5.04 -3.74 3.26
C LEU A 35 3.58 -3.61 2.81
N LEU A 36 2.72 -3.16 3.72
CA LEU A 36 1.30 -2.94 3.47
C LEU A 36 1.10 -1.52 2.93
N MET A 37 0.58 -1.41 1.71
CA MET A 37 0.46 -0.14 1.01
C MET A 37 -0.98 0.35 0.93
N GLY A 38 -1.20 1.62 1.25
CA GLY A 38 -2.45 2.34 1.02
C GLY A 38 -2.25 3.52 0.08
N TYR A 39 -3.33 4.22 -0.25
CA TYR A 39 -3.23 5.49 -0.98
C TYR A 39 -2.57 6.56 -0.12
N GLY A 40 -3.04 6.67 1.13
CA GLY A 40 -2.79 7.81 1.98
C GLY A 40 -3.62 9.00 1.50
N GLU A 41 -4.26 9.70 2.44
CA GLU A 41 -5.02 10.92 2.18
C GLU A 41 -4.39 12.09 2.94
N VAL A 42 -4.69 13.30 2.48
CA VAL A 42 -4.22 14.54 3.11
C VAL A 42 -4.96 14.79 4.42
N GLU A 43 -4.21 14.97 5.52
CA GLU A 43 -4.76 15.29 6.84
C GLU A 43 -4.70 16.79 7.16
N ASN A 44 -3.82 17.54 6.48
CA ASN A 44 -3.68 18.99 6.62
C ASN A 44 -3.71 19.66 5.25
N TYR A 45 -4.51 20.71 5.09
CA TYR A 45 -4.69 21.36 3.80
C TYR A 45 -3.42 22.00 3.21
N GLU A 46 -2.42 22.27 4.04
CA GLU A 46 -1.11 22.76 3.61
C GLU A 46 -0.38 21.73 2.72
N ASP A 47 -0.69 20.44 2.89
CA ASP A 47 -0.05 19.35 2.15
C ASP A 47 -0.72 19.06 0.80
N PHE A 48 -1.85 19.71 0.48
CA PHE A 48 -2.59 19.47 -0.77
C PHE A 48 -1.73 19.68 -2.02
N ALA A 49 -0.86 20.69 -2.04
CA ALA A 49 -0.02 20.94 -3.21
C ALA A 49 0.95 19.78 -3.48
N ASN A 50 1.58 19.24 -2.43
CA ASN A 50 2.52 18.13 -2.55
C ASN A 50 1.80 16.82 -2.89
N TYR A 51 0.62 16.61 -2.33
CA TYR A 51 -0.24 15.46 -2.65
C TYR A 51 -0.70 15.50 -4.12
N ASN A 52 -1.24 16.63 -4.55
CA ASN A 52 -1.73 16.82 -5.92
C ASN A 52 -0.59 16.71 -6.94
N GLU A 53 0.59 17.24 -6.64
CA GLU A 53 1.75 17.11 -7.52
C GLU A 53 2.12 15.64 -7.74
N GLN A 54 2.22 14.86 -6.67
CA GLN A 54 2.53 13.44 -6.74
C GLN A 54 1.44 12.64 -7.45
N ALA A 55 0.18 12.81 -7.05
CA ALA A 55 -0.94 12.13 -7.64
C ALA A 55 -1.07 12.43 -9.14
N LEU A 56 -0.97 13.71 -9.51
CA LEU A 56 -1.06 14.14 -10.90
C LEU A 56 0.10 13.61 -11.75
N ASN A 57 1.33 13.65 -11.22
CA ASN A 57 2.50 13.10 -11.90
C ASN A 57 2.33 11.59 -12.15
N LEU A 58 2.07 10.83 -11.09
CA LEU A 58 1.98 9.36 -11.14
C LEU A 58 0.82 8.88 -12.02
N LEU A 59 -0.34 9.52 -11.93
CA LEU A 59 -1.51 9.14 -12.72
C LEU A 59 -1.33 9.53 -14.19
N THR A 60 -0.85 10.75 -14.46
CA THR A 60 -0.73 11.25 -15.84
C THR A 60 0.37 10.52 -16.62
N ALA A 61 1.47 10.17 -15.95
CA ALA A 61 2.57 9.41 -16.55
C ALA A 61 2.12 8.06 -17.15
N LYS A 62 0.99 7.49 -16.72
CA LYS A 62 0.44 6.24 -17.27
C LYS A 62 -0.15 6.37 -18.67
N PHE A 63 -0.59 7.56 -19.07
CA PHE A 63 -1.30 7.75 -20.34
C PHE A 63 -0.79 8.91 -21.19
N ALA A 64 -0.01 9.83 -20.64
CA ALA A 64 0.55 10.96 -21.38
C ALA A 64 1.96 11.34 -20.90
N PRO A 65 2.92 11.57 -21.81
CA PRO A 65 4.22 12.11 -21.45
C PRO A 65 4.11 13.63 -21.23
N VAL A 66 3.93 14.05 -19.98
CA VAL A 66 3.91 15.47 -19.59
C VAL A 66 5.27 15.86 -19.00
N PRO A 67 5.87 16.99 -19.41
CA PRO A 67 7.12 17.47 -18.83
C PRO A 67 6.97 17.71 -17.32
N THR A 68 7.91 17.21 -16.52
CA THR A 68 7.82 17.23 -15.04
C THR A 68 7.70 18.62 -14.44
N TRP A 69 8.25 19.65 -15.10
CA TRP A 69 8.16 21.04 -14.66
C TRP A 69 6.73 21.62 -14.69
N VAL A 70 5.80 20.97 -15.39
CA VAL A 70 4.40 21.41 -15.49
C VAL A 70 3.61 21.05 -14.22
N TYR A 71 3.99 19.98 -13.51
CA TYR A 71 3.22 19.50 -12.37
C TYR A 71 3.22 20.46 -11.17
N PRO A 72 4.35 21.04 -10.71
CA PRO A 72 4.34 21.93 -9.55
C PRO A 72 3.42 23.16 -9.67
N PRO A 73 3.40 23.94 -10.78
CA PRO A 73 2.49 25.07 -10.88
C PRO A 73 1.02 24.65 -10.97
N LEU A 74 0.72 23.54 -11.66
CA LEU A 74 -0.64 23.04 -11.78
C LEU A 74 -1.16 22.48 -10.44
N ALA A 75 -0.31 21.77 -9.70
CA ALA A 75 -0.63 21.23 -8.38
C ALA A 75 -0.96 22.33 -7.37
N LYS A 76 -0.21 23.45 -7.39
CA LYS A 76 -0.53 24.62 -6.55
C LYS A 76 -1.85 25.28 -6.91
N LEU A 77 -2.17 25.35 -8.20
CA LEU A 77 -3.45 25.87 -8.66
C LEU A 77 -4.61 24.97 -8.20
N LEU A 78 -4.48 23.66 -8.36
CA LEU A 78 -5.46 22.67 -7.89
C LEU A 78 -5.63 22.76 -6.36
N ALA A 79 -4.54 22.83 -5.60
CA ALA A 79 -4.59 22.95 -4.16
C ALA A 79 -5.35 24.19 -3.67
N ALA A 80 -5.30 25.31 -4.41
CA ALA A 80 -6.08 26.51 -4.08
C ALA A 80 -7.59 26.29 -4.30
N PHE A 81 -7.98 25.55 -5.35
CA PHE A 81 -9.37 25.18 -5.59
C PHE A 81 -9.85 24.16 -4.55
N ASP A 82 -9.06 23.14 -4.26
CA ASP A 82 -9.36 22.12 -3.25
C ASP A 82 -9.53 22.75 -1.86
N LEU A 83 -8.60 23.62 -1.46
CA LEU A 83 -8.72 24.34 -0.19
C LEU A 83 -10.03 25.11 -0.12
N HIS A 84 -10.43 25.81 -1.20
CA HIS A 84 -11.70 26.53 -1.21
C HIS A 84 -12.91 25.60 -1.07
N GLU A 85 -12.94 24.51 -1.83
CA GLU A 85 -14.03 23.53 -1.84
C GLU A 85 -14.17 22.80 -0.49
N TRP A 86 -13.08 22.24 0.03
CA TRP A 86 -13.12 21.39 1.23
C TRP A 86 -13.26 22.21 2.52
N SER A 87 -12.66 23.39 2.60
CA SER A 87 -12.73 24.24 3.80
C SER A 87 -14.08 24.99 3.93
N HIS A 88 -14.69 25.42 2.82
CA HIS A 88 -15.89 26.25 2.84
C HIS A 88 -17.17 25.52 2.43
N GLN A 89 -17.13 24.58 1.48
CA GLN A 89 -18.33 23.91 0.96
C GLN A 89 -18.63 22.58 1.66
N HIS A 90 -17.59 21.91 2.15
CA HIS A 90 -17.70 20.60 2.82
C HIS A 90 -17.40 20.65 4.33
N GLY A 91 -17.39 21.85 4.93
CA GLY A 91 -17.34 22.00 6.38
C GLY A 91 -16.06 21.47 7.02
N GLN A 92 -14.90 21.69 6.39
CA GLN A 92 -13.60 21.19 6.86
C GLN A 92 -13.53 19.67 6.85
N PHE A 93 -14.08 19.03 5.82
CA PHE A 93 -14.04 17.57 5.70
C PHE A 93 -12.59 17.08 5.64
N ILE A 94 -12.31 16.03 6.41
CA ILE A 94 -11.07 15.27 6.42
C ILE A 94 -11.43 13.80 6.25
N SER A 95 -10.77 13.13 5.31
CA SER A 95 -11.07 11.74 4.97
C SER A 95 -10.76 10.81 6.16
N PRO A 96 -11.67 9.89 6.53
CA PRO A 96 -11.40 8.88 7.55
C PRO A 96 -10.46 7.77 7.05
N HIS A 97 -10.02 7.81 5.78
CA HIS A 97 -9.26 6.75 5.12
C HIS A 97 -8.00 6.34 5.90
N ASN A 98 -7.19 7.30 6.34
CA ASN A 98 -5.94 6.99 7.05
C ASN A 98 -6.19 6.28 8.38
N ALA A 99 -7.24 6.68 9.11
CA ALA A 99 -7.63 6.06 10.37
C ALA A 99 -8.13 4.62 10.16
N ILE A 100 -8.95 4.39 9.13
CA ILE A 100 -9.43 3.05 8.77
C ILE A 100 -8.25 2.18 8.33
N PHE A 101 -7.35 2.71 7.50
CA PHE A 101 -6.16 2.00 7.05
C PHE A 101 -5.27 1.59 8.22
N GLU A 102 -5.04 2.46 9.20
CA GLU A 102 -4.23 2.14 10.37
C GLU A 102 -4.87 1.03 11.23
N GLN A 103 -6.20 1.06 11.39
CA GLN A 103 -6.93 -0.02 12.07
C GLN A 103 -6.78 -1.35 11.33
N GLN A 104 -6.89 -1.34 9.99
CA GLN A 104 -6.69 -2.53 9.16
C GLN A 104 -5.24 -3.04 9.28
N ARG A 105 -4.25 -2.16 9.19
CA ARG A 105 -2.82 -2.50 9.33
C ARG A 105 -2.55 -3.17 10.69
N ALA A 106 -3.03 -2.57 11.78
CA ALA A 106 -2.87 -3.12 13.12
C ALA A 106 -3.57 -4.49 13.28
N GLY A 107 -4.76 -4.66 12.70
CA GLY A 107 -5.48 -5.92 12.69
C GLY A 107 -4.74 -7.02 11.92
N VAL A 108 -4.22 -6.68 10.73
CA VAL A 108 -3.38 -7.58 9.92
C VAL A 108 -2.13 -7.96 10.70
N GLU A 109 -1.41 -7.00 11.27
CA GLU A 109 -0.22 -7.26 12.09
C GLU A 109 -0.51 -8.22 13.24
N THR A 110 -1.59 -7.98 13.98
CA THR A 110 -2.01 -8.85 15.07
C THR A 110 -2.23 -10.28 14.60
N LYS A 111 -2.97 -10.48 13.49
CA LYS A 111 -3.24 -11.81 12.93
C LYS A 111 -1.99 -12.51 12.40
N LEU A 112 -1.08 -11.76 11.78
CA LEU A 112 0.20 -12.29 11.34
C LEU A 112 1.08 -12.70 12.54
N GLN A 113 1.15 -11.87 13.58
CA GLN A 113 1.95 -12.16 14.78
C GLN A 113 1.39 -13.32 15.60
N GLU A 114 0.06 -13.51 15.64
CA GLU A 114 -0.57 -14.71 16.24
C GLU A 114 -0.03 -16.01 15.62
N THR A 115 0.24 -16.01 14.31
CA THR A 115 0.68 -17.20 13.57
C THR A 115 2.20 -17.32 13.48
N TRP A 116 2.91 -16.21 13.23
CA TRP A 116 4.34 -16.21 12.91
C TRP A 116 5.21 -15.52 13.97
N GLY A 117 4.64 -14.86 14.97
CA GLY A 117 5.36 -14.18 16.04
C GLY A 117 6.24 -13.03 15.54
N ASP A 118 7.43 -12.91 16.12
CA ASP A 118 8.44 -11.89 15.81
C ASP A 118 9.08 -12.04 14.42
N ARG A 119 8.78 -13.13 13.71
CA ARG A 119 9.24 -13.40 12.34
C ARG A 119 8.64 -12.46 11.30
N VAL A 120 7.56 -11.77 11.62
CA VAL A 120 6.86 -10.86 10.72
C VAL A 120 6.66 -9.51 11.39
N GLN A 121 6.76 -8.45 10.61
CA GLN A 121 6.44 -7.09 11.06
C GLN A 121 5.79 -6.33 9.91
N VAL A 122 4.73 -5.57 10.21
CA VAL A 122 3.99 -4.84 9.19
C VAL A 122 4.47 -3.39 9.12
N PHE A 123 4.92 -2.99 7.94
CA PHE A 123 5.32 -1.63 7.61
C PHE A 123 4.24 -0.97 6.77
N LYS A 124 3.86 0.25 7.13
CA LYS A 124 2.91 1.07 6.37
C LYS A 124 3.66 1.87 5.32
N ALA A 125 3.18 1.81 4.08
CA ALA A 125 3.55 2.77 3.04
C ALA A 125 2.31 3.39 2.39
N PHE A 126 2.46 4.62 1.92
CA PHE A 126 1.46 5.34 1.16
C PHE A 126 1.99 5.69 -0.22
N ASN A 127 1.10 5.71 -1.21
CA ASN A 127 1.46 6.06 -2.57
C ASN A 127 1.78 7.56 -2.70
N PHE A 128 1.06 8.41 -1.96
CA PHE A 128 1.07 9.87 -2.18
C PHE A 128 1.40 10.69 -0.93
N CYS A 129 1.34 10.09 0.27
CA CYS A 129 1.48 10.83 1.52
C CYS A 129 2.79 10.53 2.24
N GLN A 130 3.55 11.60 2.48
CA GLN A 130 4.65 11.64 3.44
C GLN A 130 4.13 11.46 4.87
N PRO A 131 4.93 10.95 5.83
CA PRO A 131 6.32 10.50 5.72
C PRO A 131 6.45 9.00 5.38
N PHE A 132 5.42 8.40 4.78
CA PHE A 132 5.35 6.95 4.53
C PHE A 132 5.53 6.60 3.04
N LEU A 133 6.31 7.38 2.28
CA LEU A 133 6.58 7.01 0.90
C LEU A 133 7.45 5.73 0.83
N PRO A 134 7.37 4.94 -0.26
CA PRO A 134 8.07 3.66 -0.35
C PRO A 134 9.56 3.72 -0.09
N ASP A 135 10.27 4.75 -0.54
CA ASP A 135 11.70 4.93 -0.28
C ASP A 135 12.01 5.13 1.20
N GLN A 136 11.24 5.96 1.88
CA GLN A 136 11.40 6.22 3.32
C GLN A 136 11.17 4.97 4.16
N VAL A 137 10.12 4.22 3.82
CA VAL A 137 9.75 2.99 4.53
C VAL A 137 10.77 1.87 4.25
N LEU A 138 11.33 1.80 3.04
CA LEU A 138 12.39 0.85 2.72
C LEU A 138 13.70 1.16 3.47
N GLU A 139 14.04 2.44 3.68
CA GLU A 139 15.16 2.83 4.56
C GLU A 139 14.93 2.34 6.00
N GLU A 140 13.71 2.50 6.52
CA GLU A 140 13.34 1.97 7.84
C GLU A 140 13.47 0.44 7.91
N ILE A 141 12.92 -0.27 6.91
CA ILE A 141 13.01 -1.74 6.81
C ILE A 141 14.47 -2.19 6.79
N LYS A 142 15.33 -1.53 6.01
CA LYS A 142 16.77 -1.81 5.94
C LYS A 142 17.43 -1.57 7.30
N ALA A 143 17.16 -0.44 7.94
CA ALA A 143 17.75 -0.06 9.23
C ALA A 143 17.37 -1.04 10.36
N GLN A 144 16.16 -1.63 10.29
CA GLN A 144 15.71 -2.66 11.23
C GLN A 144 16.25 -4.07 10.91
N GLY A 145 17.04 -4.23 9.84
CA GLY A 145 17.78 -5.45 9.52
C GLY A 145 16.93 -6.54 8.85
N PHE A 146 15.78 -6.19 8.30
CA PHE A 146 15.05 -7.11 7.43
C PHE A 146 15.82 -7.24 6.11
N SER A 147 15.66 -8.37 5.41
CA SER A 147 16.19 -8.59 4.06
C SER A 147 15.19 -9.27 3.13
N LYS A 148 14.04 -9.71 3.66
CA LYS A 148 12.94 -10.34 2.92
C LYS A 148 11.70 -9.45 3.03
N ILE A 149 11.11 -9.11 1.89
CA ILE A 149 9.99 -8.16 1.81
C ILE A 149 8.81 -8.84 1.12
N LEU A 150 7.66 -8.80 1.78
CA LEU A 150 6.36 -9.18 1.22
C LEU A 150 5.55 -7.91 0.99
N ILE A 151 5.31 -7.56 -0.27
CA ILE A 151 4.66 -6.33 -0.66
C ILE A 151 3.19 -6.61 -0.93
N TYR A 152 2.32 -5.81 -0.34
CA TYR A 152 0.89 -5.92 -0.54
C TYR A 152 0.23 -4.54 -0.66
N PRO A 153 -0.17 -4.14 -1.87
CA PRO A 153 -1.13 -3.05 -2.05
C PRO A 153 -2.48 -3.50 -1.50
N LEU A 154 -2.95 -2.86 -0.42
CA LEU A 154 -4.23 -3.17 0.23
C LEU A 154 -5.39 -2.64 -0.63
N LEU A 155 -5.56 -3.26 -1.79
CA LEU A 155 -6.55 -2.94 -2.80
C LEU A 155 -7.22 -4.23 -3.21
N VAL A 156 -8.55 -4.25 -3.09
CA VAL A 156 -9.33 -5.45 -3.38
C VAL A 156 -9.19 -5.84 -4.85
N VAL A 157 -9.21 -4.87 -5.77
CA VAL A 157 -9.18 -5.10 -7.22
C VAL A 157 -7.95 -4.43 -7.82
N ASP A 158 -7.20 -5.20 -8.63
CA ASP A 158 -6.02 -4.69 -9.31
C ASP A 158 -6.38 -3.79 -10.51
N SER A 159 -5.59 -2.74 -10.66
CA SER A 159 -5.60 -1.84 -11.80
C SER A 159 -4.23 -1.17 -11.97
N ILE A 160 -3.93 -0.78 -13.21
CA ILE A 160 -2.72 -0.04 -13.59
C ILE A 160 -2.61 1.28 -12.79
N PHE A 161 -3.75 1.89 -12.46
CA PHE A 161 -3.84 3.17 -11.75
C PHE A 161 -3.90 3.01 -10.22
N THR A 162 -3.88 1.79 -9.72
CA THR A 162 -4.02 1.49 -8.29
C THR A 162 -2.81 0.67 -7.83
N SER A 163 -2.96 -0.65 -7.69
CA SER A 163 -1.90 -1.63 -7.42
C SER A 163 -0.67 -1.45 -8.32
N GLY A 164 -0.87 -1.16 -9.62
CA GLY A 164 0.22 -0.98 -10.57
C GLY A 164 1.10 0.25 -10.27
N ILE A 165 0.54 1.32 -9.71
CA ILE A 165 1.32 2.49 -9.25
C ILE A 165 2.10 2.12 -8.00
N ALA A 166 1.43 1.50 -7.02
CA ALA A 166 2.05 1.10 -5.76
C ALA A 166 3.28 0.20 -5.98
N LEU A 167 3.12 -0.84 -6.81
CA LEU A 167 4.20 -1.77 -7.15
C LEU A 167 5.32 -1.09 -7.95
N GLU A 168 4.99 -0.18 -8.88
CA GLU A 168 6.00 0.58 -9.61
C GLU A 168 6.86 1.45 -8.67
N GLN A 169 6.23 2.19 -7.75
CA GLN A 169 6.96 3.04 -6.81
C GLN A 169 7.90 2.24 -5.91
N VAL A 170 7.45 1.09 -5.39
CA VAL A 170 8.31 0.21 -4.59
C VAL A 170 9.46 -0.34 -5.42
N ASN A 171 9.20 -0.80 -6.64
CA ASN A 171 10.25 -1.32 -7.52
C ASN A 171 11.31 -0.26 -7.87
N GLN A 172 10.88 0.98 -8.15
CA GLN A 172 11.81 2.08 -8.39
C GLN A 172 12.62 2.44 -7.13
N ALA A 173 11.99 2.41 -5.95
CA ALA A 173 12.68 2.66 -4.69
C ALA A 173 13.69 1.54 -4.37
N LEU A 174 13.32 0.27 -4.58
CA LEU A 174 14.22 -0.87 -4.44
C LEU A 174 15.40 -0.78 -5.40
N ALA A 175 15.16 -0.46 -6.68
CA ALA A 175 16.21 -0.31 -7.68
C ALA A 175 17.26 0.72 -7.24
N ARG A 176 16.81 1.91 -6.80
CA ARG A 176 17.69 2.97 -6.26
C ARG A 176 18.48 2.50 -5.04
N ALA A 177 17.85 1.80 -4.11
CA ALA A 177 18.52 1.29 -2.91
C ALA A 177 19.56 0.20 -3.20
N THR A 178 19.36 -0.59 -4.26
CA THR A 178 20.27 -1.68 -4.65
C THR A 178 21.52 -1.24 -5.42
N GLU A 179 21.57 -0.01 -5.93
CA GLU A 179 22.76 0.55 -6.57
C GLU A 179 23.93 0.71 -5.59
N GLU A 180 23.63 0.90 -4.30
CA GLU A 180 24.64 1.10 -3.25
C GLU A 180 25.03 -0.22 -2.55
N GLU A 181 24.06 -1.11 -2.30
CA GLU A 181 24.28 -2.38 -1.61
C GLU A 181 23.08 -3.32 -1.86
N HIS A 182 23.30 -4.51 -2.42
CA HIS A 182 22.24 -5.50 -2.68
C HIS A 182 21.77 -6.15 -1.36
N TRP A 183 21.02 -5.41 -0.54
CA TRP A 183 20.61 -5.84 0.81
C TRP A 183 19.38 -6.75 0.81
N VAL A 184 18.50 -6.62 -0.19
CA VAL A 184 17.29 -7.43 -0.30
C VAL A 184 17.61 -8.81 -0.85
N GLN A 185 17.26 -9.84 -0.09
CA GLN A 185 17.49 -11.25 -0.40
C GLN A 185 16.24 -11.94 -0.97
N GLY A 186 15.06 -11.36 -0.80
CA GLY A 186 13.82 -11.90 -1.34
C GLY A 186 12.69 -10.89 -1.38
N VAL A 187 11.97 -10.85 -2.50
CA VAL A 187 10.76 -10.04 -2.70
C VAL A 187 9.62 -10.94 -3.16
N ARG A 188 8.44 -10.73 -2.59
CA ARG A 188 7.18 -11.36 -3.01
C ARG A 188 6.07 -10.33 -3.04
N TYR A 189 5.06 -10.59 -3.86
CA TYR A 189 3.88 -9.75 -4.02
C TYR A 189 2.65 -10.56 -3.67
N ILE A 190 1.74 -9.96 -2.90
CA ILE A 190 0.41 -10.53 -2.67
C ILE A 190 -0.52 -10.00 -3.76
N PRO A 191 -1.23 -10.88 -4.51
CA PRO A 191 -2.17 -10.46 -5.53
C PRO A 191 -3.46 -9.90 -4.93
N SER A 192 -4.27 -9.26 -5.77
CA SER A 192 -5.67 -8.93 -5.45
C SER A 192 -6.47 -10.16 -5.01
N PHE A 193 -7.40 -9.94 -4.07
CA PHE A 193 -8.18 -10.99 -3.39
C PHE A 193 -9.69 -10.85 -3.64
N TYR A 194 -10.09 -10.16 -4.72
CA TYR A 194 -11.49 -9.85 -5.04
C TYR A 194 -12.41 -11.08 -5.16
N ASN A 195 -11.84 -12.24 -5.47
CA ASN A 195 -12.53 -13.51 -5.68
C ASN A 195 -12.31 -14.52 -4.54
N GLU A 196 -11.67 -14.11 -3.44
CA GLU A 196 -11.49 -14.98 -2.28
C GLU A 196 -12.85 -15.28 -1.63
N PRO A 197 -13.21 -16.55 -1.39
CA PRO A 197 -14.51 -16.93 -0.85
C PRO A 197 -14.85 -16.22 0.47
N ASP A 198 -13.88 -16.07 1.38
CA ASP A 198 -14.08 -15.41 2.67
C ASP A 198 -14.39 -13.91 2.52
N TYR A 199 -13.77 -13.25 1.54
CA TYR A 199 -14.07 -11.85 1.23
C TYR A 199 -15.48 -11.70 0.65
N ILE A 200 -15.87 -12.58 -0.28
CA ILE A 200 -17.23 -12.59 -0.84
C ILE A 200 -18.27 -12.85 0.25
N ASN A 201 -18.02 -13.82 1.13
CA ASN A 201 -18.92 -14.14 2.24
C ASN A 201 -19.08 -12.95 3.21
N LEU A 202 -17.99 -12.24 3.51
CA LEU A 202 -18.04 -11.02 4.31
C LEU A 202 -18.92 -9.94 3.65
N LEU A 203 -18.77 -9.72 2.33
CA LEU A 203 -19.61 -8.76 1.60
C LEU A 203 -21.10 -9.16 1.64
N VAL A 204 -21.41 -10.45 1.47
CA VAL A 204 -22.78 -10.96 1.57
C VAL A 204 -23.37 -10.65 2.95
N GLN A 205 -22.65 -10.98 4.02
CA GLN A 205 -23.08 -10.72 5.40
C GLN A 205 -23.34 -9.23 5.64
N LEU A 206 -22.44 -8.35 5.19
CA LEU A 206 -22.60 -6.90 5.33
C LEU A 206 -23.86 -6.38 4.61
N VAL A 207 -24.19 -6.95 3.45
CA VAL A 207 -25.41 -6.59 2.72
C VAL A 207 -26.66 -7.10 3.44
N GLU A 208 -26.66 -8.35 3.89
CA GLU A 208 -27.78 -8.95 4.64
C GLU A 208 -28.08 -8.17 5.93
N GLU A 209 -27.04 -7.90 6.74
CA GLU A 209 -27.17 -7.11 7.96
C GLU A 209 -27.73 -5.71 7.70
N ALA A 210 -27.27 -5.03 6.65
CA ALA A 210 -27.76 -3.71 6.28
C ALA A 210 -29.22 -3.73 5.78
N VAL A 211 -29.65 -4.81 5.12
CA VAL A 211 -31.05 -5.00 4.71
C VAL A 211 -31.94 -5.24 5.92
N ASP A 212 -31.53 -6.14 6.82
CA ASP A 212 -32.28 -6.47 8.02
C ASP A 212 -32.47 -5.23 8.92
N GLN A 213 -31.44 -4.42 9.10
CA GLN A 213 -31.52 -3.17 9.87
C GLN A 213 -32.46 -2.12 9.26
N LYS A 214 -32.62 -2.10 7.93
CA LYS A 214 -33.50 -1.14 7.24
C LYS A 214 -34.96 -1.58 7.18
N LEU A 215 -35.21 -2.88 7.28
CA LEU A 215 -36.54 -3.48 7.22
C LEU A 215 -37.14 -3.75 8.62
N ALA A 216 -36.32 -3.68 9.67
CA ALA A 216 -36.74 -3.71 11.08
C ALA A 216 -37.34 -2.36 11.53
#